data_AF-A0A6I4J1G0-F1
#
_entry.id   AF-A0A6I4J1G0-F1
#
_cell.length_a   1.000
_cell.length_b   1.000
_cell.length_c   1.000
_cell.angle_alpha   90.00
_cell.angle_beta   90.00
_cell.angle_gamma   90.00
#
_symmetry.space_group_name_H-M   'P 1'
#
loop_
_entity.id
_entity.type
_entity.pdbx_description
1 polymer ?
#
loop_
_entity_poly.entity_id
_entity_poly.type
_entity_poly.pdbx_seq_one_letter_code
_entity_poly.pdbx_strand_id
1 'polypeptide(L)'
;MLWLIGAALGTVALPAQAAAAEWWWVAGDSHDAAAVFADAGSIRRDGDRASVRAVRITRDGAASIASWSGRCDGVHAETAPLAHFACGSDADRMRQAAILPGLSPAEAARAIFGVRGLGADRQRTGARRTD
;
A
#
# COMPACT_ATOMS: atom_id res chain seq x y z
N MET A 1 -16.90 31.42 -52.21
CA MET A 1 -17.46 30.82 -50.99
C MET A 1 -17.10 29.34 -50.99
N LEU A 2 -15.99 28.96 -50.34
CA LEU A 2 -15.64 27.56 -50.10
C LEU A 2 -14.75 27.53 -48.85
N TRP A 3 -15.33 27.07 -47.74
CA TRP A 3 -14.66 26.83 -46.47
C TRP A 3 -14.06 25.43 -46.50
N LEU A 4 -12.81 25.26 -46.09
CA LEU A 4 -12.36 24.01 -45.48
C LEU A 4 -11.50 24.32 -44.25
N ILE A 5 -12.10 23.99 -43.11
CA ILE A 5 -11.61 24.18 -41.74
C ILE A 5 -10.54 23.13 -41.47
N GLY A 6 -9.41 23.58 -40.93
CA GLY A 6 -8.28 22.74 -40.55
C GLY A 6 -8.66 21.71 -39.48
N ALA A 7 -8.32 20.45 -39.75
CA ALA A 7 -8.35 19.39 -38.74
C ALA A 7 -7.12 19.52 -37.85
N ALA A 8 -7.26 20.21 -36.72
CA ALA A 8 -6.30 20.12 -35.63
C ALA A 8 -6.43 18.74 -34.98
N LEU A 9 -5.52 17.83 -35.31
CA LEU A 9 -5.32 16.57 -34.60
C LEU A 9 -4.77 16.90 -33.20
N GLY A 10 -5.69 17.10 -32.26
CA GLY A 10 -5.38 17.14 -30.83
C GLY A 10 -4.86 15.79 -30.39
N THR A 11 -3.54 15.68 -30.24
CA THR A 11 -2.92 14.61 -29.48
C THR A 11 -3.35 14.77 -28.02
N VAL A 12 -4.40 14.05 -27.63
CA VAL A 12 -4.72 13.82 -26.22
C VAL A 12 -3.56 13.04 -25.63
N ALA A 13 -2.64 13.76 -24.99
CA ALA A 13 -1.65 13.16 -24.13
C ALA A 13 -2.40 12.42 -23.02
N LEU A 14 -2.42 11.09 -23.12
CA LEU A 14 -2.84 10.23 -22.02
C LEU A 14 -2.02 10.66 -20.79
N PRO A 15 -2.66 10.96 -19.64
CA PRO A 15 -1.90 11.26 -18.44
C PRO A 15 -1.03 10.05 -18.18
N ALA A 16 0.29 10.26 -18.14
CA ALA A 16 1.24 9.27 -17.67
C ALA A 16 0.69 8.75 -16.34
N GLN A 17 0.27 7.50 -16.32
CA GLN A 17 -0.20 6.84 -15.12
C GLN A 17 0.92 7.04 -14.12
N ALA A 18 0.69 7.91 -13.12
CA ALA A 18 1.59 8.04 -12.00
C ALA A 18 1.72 6.62 -11.48
N ALA A 19 2.89 6.01 -11.69
CA ALA A 19 3.12 4.63 -11.31
C ALA A 19 2.88 4.59 -9.81
N ALA A 20 1.68 4.16 -9.42
CA ALA A 20 1.28 4.14 -8.03
C ALA A 20 2.31 3.25 -7.35
N ALA A 21 2.94 3.76 -6.29
CA ALA A 21 3.88 2.97 -5.51
C ALA A 21 3.20 1.64 -5.20
N GLU A 22 3.81 0.55 -5.64
CA GLU A 22 3.22 -0.77 -5.50
C GLU A 22 3.38 -1.20 -4.04
N TRP A 23 2.32 -1.01 -3.27
CA TRP A 23 2.26 -1.39 -1.87
C TRP A 23 1.79 -2.84 -1.76
N TRP A 24 2.61 -3.63 -1.08
CA TRP A 24 2.36 -5.03 -0.84
C TRP A 24 1.99 -5.19 0.61
N TRP A 25 0.77 -5.66 0.86
CA TRP A 25 0.37 -6.06 2.20
C TRP A 25 1.08 -7.35 2.55
N VAL A 26 2.01 -7.29 3.50
CA VAL A 26 2.79 -8.45 3.96
C VAL A 26 2.01 -9.14 5.07
N ALA A 27 1.60 -10.38 4.83
CA ALA A 27 0.98 -11.19 5.85
C ALA A 27 2.01 -11.45 6.97
N GLY A 28 1.77 -10.86 8.13
CA GLY A 28 2.51 -11.10 9.35
C GLY A 28 1.60 -11.68 10.42
N ASP A 29 2.21 -12.14 11.51
CA ASP A 29 1.47 -12.67 12.65
C ASP A 29 0.51 -11.58 13.17
N SER A 30 -0.78 -11.81 12.94
CA SER A 30 -1.86 -10.84 13.18
C SER A 30 -2.13 -10.62 14.67
N HIS A 31 -1.28 -11.21 15.52
CA HIS A 31 -1.25 -11.01 16.96
C HIS A 31 -0.96 -9.55 17.35
N ASP A 32 -0.28 -8.81 16.48
CA ASP A 32 -0.22 -7.36 16.58
C ASP A 32 -1.40 -6.72 15.85
N ALA A 33 -2.11 -5.82 16.50
CA ALA A 33 -3.23 -5.07 15.94
C ALA A 33 -2.82 -4.07 14.83
N ALA A 34 -2.00 -4.48 13.86
CA ALA A 34 -1.44 -3.65 12.80
C ALA A 34 -1.26 -4.41 11.47
N ALA A 35 -1.40 -3.68 10.37
CA ALA A 35 -1.14 -4.13 9.02
C ALA A 35 0.17 -3.52 8.53
N VAL A 36 1.00 -4.30 7.85
CA VAL A 36 2.30 -3.87 7.32
C VAL A 36 2.25 -3.84 5.80
N PHE A 37 2.56 -2.69 5.22
CA PHE A 37 2.58 -2.46 3.78
C PHE A 37 4.01 -2.17 3.34
N ALA A 38 4.64 -3.08 2.61
CA ALA A 38 5.97 -2.90 2.07
C ALA A 38 5.92 -2.20 0.71
N ASP A 39 6.85 -1.27 0.48
CA ASP A 39 7.06 -0.66 -0.82
C ASP A 39 8.01 -1.56 -1.63
N ALA A 40 7.47 -2.29 -2.61
CA ALA A 40 8.28 -3.20 -3.42
C ALA A 40 9.32 -2.46 -4.28
N GLY A 41 9.02 -1.22 -4.70
CA GLY A 41 9.97 -0.38 -5.43
C GLY A 41 11.15 0.08 -4.58
N SER A 42 11.02 0.01 -3.25
CA SER A 42 12.10 0.34 -2.31
C SER A 42 13.05 -0.83 -2.01
N ILE A 43 12.77 -2.04 -2.51
CA ILE A 43 13.61 -3.20 -2.24
C ILE A 43 14.98 -2.99 -2.89
N ARG A 44 16.03 -3.07 -2.07
CA ARG A 44 17.42 -3.09 -2.53
C ARG A 44 18.05 -4.40 -2.10
N ARG A 45 18.85 -4.97 -3.00
CA ARG A 45 19.66 -6.17 -2.74
C ARG A 45 21.11 -5.92 -3.10
N ASP A 46 21.99 -6.43 -2.24
CA ASP A 46 23.42 -6.41 -2.43
C ASP A 46 24.00 -7.69 -1.84
N GLY A 47 24.36 -8.64 -2.72
CA GLY A 47 24.81 -9.97 -2.33
C GLY A 47 23.80 -10.72 -1.45
N ASP A 48 24.22 -11.06 -0.23
CA ASP A 48 23.44 -11.74 0.80
C ASP A 48 22.56 -10.77 1.62
N ARG A 49 22.55 -9.47 1.31
CA ARG A 49 21.83 -8.45 2.07
C ARG A 49 20.65 -7.89 1.29
N ALA A 50 19.62 -7.52 2.03
CA ALA A 50 18.47 -6.81 1.49
C ALA A 50 17.98 -5.72 2.44
N SER A 51 17.27 -4.75 1.88
CA SER A 51 16.55 -3.72 2.64
C SER A 51 15.22 -3.39 1.99
N VAL A 52 14.24 -3.01 2.80
CA VAL A 52 12.90 -2.62 2.34
C VAL A 52 12.31 -1.56 3.27
N ARG A 53 11.54 -0.62 2.71
CA ARG A 53 10.71 0.30 3.48
C ARG A 53 9.29 -0.23 3.57
N ALA A 54 8.66 0.01 4.71
CA ALA A 54 7.28 -0.35 4.95
C ALA A 54 6.55 0.73 5.76
N VAL A 55 5.24 0.65 5.77
CA VAL A 55 4.37 1.42 6.65
C VAL A 55 3.61 0.43 7.51
N ARG A 56 3.66 0.62 8.83
CA ARG A 56 2.86 -0.14 9.79
C ARG A 56 1.70 0.74 10.24
N ILE A 57 0.48 0.24 10.06
CA ILE A 57 -0.75 0.95 10.43
C ILE A 57 -1.52 0.10 11.44
N THR A 58 -1.70 0.62 12.64
CA THR A 58 -2.48 -0.03 13.70
C THR A 58 -3.98 0.05 13.42
N ARG A 59 -4.78 -0.78 14.10
CA ARG A 59 -6.23 -0.88 13.91
C ARG A 59 -6.98 0.44 14.19
N ASP A 60 -6.48 1.26 15.11
CA ASP A 60 -6.99 2.61 15.40
C ASP A 60 -6.57 3.66 14.35
N GLY A 61 -5.72 3.29 13.39
CA GLY A 61 -5.28 4.11 12.27
C GLY A 61 -3.96 4.84 12.50
N ALA A 62 -3.25 4.60 13.61
CA ALA A 62 -1.93 5.20 13.80
C ALA A 62 -0.92 4.61 12.80
N ALA A 63 -0.29 5.47 12.01
CA ALA A 63 0.69 5.09 11.00
C ALA A 63 2.11 5.37 11.49
N SER A 64 3.02 4.43 11.24
CA SER A 64 4.44 4.54 11.54
C SER A 64 5.26 4.02 10.37
N ILE A 65 6.41 4.64 10.11
CA ILE A 65 7.35 4.15 9.10
C ILE A 65 8.15 3.01 9.73
N ALA A 66 8.15 1.87 9.05
CA ALA A 66 8.99 0.74 9.36
C ALA A 66 10.03 0.56 8.25
N SER A 67 11.19 0.03 8.61
CA SER A 67 12.18 -0.39 7.62
C SER A 67 12.90 -1.60 8.16
N TRP A 68 13.24 -2.52 7.27
CA TRP A 68 14.09 -3.64 7.59
C TRP A 68 15.32 -3.62 6.70
N SER A 69 16.47 -3.98 7.27
CA SER A 69 17.71 -4.20 6.54
C SER A 69 18.52 -5.27 7.26
N GLY A 70 19.04 -6.24 6.53
CA GLY A 70 19.73 -7.37 7.13
C GLY A 70 20.33 -8.32 6.11
N ARG A 71 20.89 -9.42 6.62
CA ARG A 71 21.27 -10.58 5.80
C ARG A 71 20.06 -11.46 5.55
N CYS A 72 20.08 -12.17 4.43
CA CYS A 72 19.01 -13.08 4.01
C CYS A 72 19.19 -14.51 4.52
N ASP A 73 20.32 -14.83 5.14
CA ASP A 73 20.57 -16.15 5.71
C ASP A 73 19.62 -16.44 6.88
N GLY A 74 18.94 -17.58 6.84
CA GLY A 74 18.06 -18.05 7.93
C GLY A 74 16.80 -17.20 8.15
N VAL A 75 16.39 -16.42 7.15
CA VAL A 75 15.15 -15.63 7.23
C VAL A 75 13.93 -16.52 6.95
N HIS A 76 13.05 -16.64 7.93
CA HIS A 76 11.81 -17.41 7.84
C HIS A 76 10.58 -16.50 7.90
N ALA A 77 9.56 -16.82 7.11
CA ALA A 77 8.33 -16.01 7.00
C ALA A 77 7.58 -15.90 8.33
N GLU A 78 7.58 -16.97 9.13
CA GLU A 78 6.88 -17.06 10.41
C GLU A 78 7.48 -16.13 11.48
N THR A 79 8.81 -15.98 11.49
CA THR A 79 9.51 -15.20 12.52
C THR A 79 9.82 -13.77 12.09
N ALA A 80 9.98 -13.54 10.78
CA ALA A 80 10.40 -12.25 10.25
C ALA A 80 9.76 -12.00 8.87
N PRO A 81 8.43 -11.77 8.80
CA PRO A 81 7.69 -11.71 7.54
C PRO A 81 8.18 -10.59 6.61
N LEU A 82 8.53 -9.42 7.15
CA LEU A 82 9.08 -8.31 6.37
C LEU A 82 10.50 -8.59 5.83
N ALA A 83 11.32 -9.30 6.61
CA ALA A 83 12.64 -9.75 6.17
C ALA A 83 12.49 -10.79 5.04
N HIS A 84 11.59 -11.77 5.23
CA HIS A 84 11.32 -12.80 4.25
C HIS A 84 10.81 -12.18 2.95
N PHE A 85 9.92 -11.20 3.03
CA PHE A 85 9.46 -10.44 1.87
C PHE A 85 10.63 -9.74 1.13
N ALA A 86 11.54 -9.09 1.86
CA ALA A 86 12.69 -8.39 1.27
C ALA A 86 13.70 -9.35 0.61
N CYS A 87 13.90 -10.53 1.19
CA CYS A 87 14.85 -11.55 0.74
C CYS A 87 14.28 -12.54 -0.29
N GLY A 88 12.97 -12.76 -0.31
CA GLY A 88 12.30 -13.75 -1.14
C GLY A 88 12.22 -13.38 -2.63
N SER A 89 12.21 -14.37 -3.51
CA SER A 89 11.98 -14.15 -4.94
C SER A 89 10.65 -13.43 -5.21
N ASP A 90 10.44 -12.93 -6.43
CA ASP A 90 9.13 -12.36 -6.80
C ASP A 90 8.00 -13.38 -6.58
N ALA A 91 8.26 -14.67 -6.85
CA ALA A 91 7.31 -15.74 -6.58
C ALA A 91 7.00 -15.91 -5.09
N ASP A 92 8.00 -15.76 -4.21
CA ASP A 92 7.79 -15.79 -2.76
C ASP A 92 6.95 -14.61 -2.29
N ARG A 93 7.23 -13.42 -2.84
CA ARG A 93 6.45 -12.21 -2.55
C ARG A 93 5.00 -12.35 -2.98
N MET A 94 4.73 -12.89 -4.17
CA MET A 94 3.36 -13.19 -4.64
C MET A 94 2.64 -14.23 -3.79
N ARG A 95 3.37 -15.16 -3.15
CA ARG A 95 2.78 -16.16 -2.25
C ARG A 95 2.46 -15.58 -0.87
N GLN A 96 3.31 -14.70 -0.35
CA GLN A 96 3.24 -14.22 1.02
C GLN A 96 2.47 -12.89 1.17
N ALA A 97 2.40 -12.11 0.10
CA ALA A 97 1.87 -10.76 0.15
C ALA A 97 0.87 -10.51 -0.98
N ALA A 98 -0.10 -9.64 -0.70
CA ALA A 98 -1.11 -9.23 -1.66
C ALA A 98 -0.78 -7.83 -2.18
N ILE A 99 -0.78 -7.68 -3.50
CA ILE A 99 -0.69 -6.38 -4.17
C ILE A 99 -2.02 -5.68 -4.01
N LEU A 100 -2.00 -4.41 -3.60
CA LEU A 100 -3.20 -3.58 -3.48
C LEU A 100 -3.15 -2.43 -4.50
N PRO A 101 -3.43 -2.72 -5.78
CA PRO A 101 -3.25 -1.73 -6.83
C PRO A 101 -4.23 -0.57 -6.65
N GLY A 102 -3.70 0.66 -6.73
CA GLY A 102 -4.49 1.87 -6.64
C GLY A 102 -4.96 2.25 -5.24
N LEU A 103 -4.59 1.50 -4.19
CA LEU A 103 -4.86 1.87 -2.80
C LEU A 103 -3.59 2.34 -2.11
N SER A 104 -3.69 3.45 -1.38
CA SER A 104 -2.68 3.82 -0.40
C SER A 104 -2.70 2.86 0.78
N PRO A 105 -1.60 2.72 1.54
CA PRO A 105 -1.56 1.91 2.77
C PRO A 105 -2.69 2.24 3.75
N ALA A 106 -3.06 3.51 3.88
CA ALA A 106 -4.13 3.94 4.78
C ALA A 106 -5.52 3.47 4.33
N GLU A 107 -5.80 3.50 3.02
CA GLU A 107 -7.07 3.00 2.46
C GLU A 107 -7.15 1.48 2.58
N ALA A 108 -6.05 0.79 2.25
CA ALA A 108 -5.91 -0.64 2.43
C ALA A 108 -6.12 -1.07 3.88
N ALA A 109 -5.50 -0.39 4.84
CA ALA A 109 -5.68 -0.69 6.27
C ALA A 109 -7.13 -0.53 6.73
N ARG A 110 -7.85 0.50 6.25
CA ARG A 110 -9.28 0.69 6.54
C ARG A 110 -10.12 -0.46 6.00
N ALA A 111 -9.82 -0.93 4.79
CA ALA A 111 -10.50 -2.07 4.18
C ALA A 111 -10.22 -3.37 4.97
N ILE A 112 -8.97 -3.61 5.37
CA ILE A 112 -8.57 -4.80 6.14
C ILE A 112 -9.19 -4.82 7.54
N PHE A 113 -9.23 -3.69 8.24
CA PHE A 113 -9.76 -3.61 9.60
C PHE A 113 -11.28 -3.41 9.67
N GLY A 114 -11.97 -3.25 8.53
CA GLY A 114 -13.42 -3.06 8.49
C GLY A 114 -13.89 -1.75 9.13
N VAL A 115 -13.03 -0.73 9.19
CA VAL A 115 -13.38 0.56 9.78
C VAL A 115 -14.18 1.36 8.75
N ARG A 116 -15.51 1.47 8.94
CA ARG A 116 -16.30 2.53 8.31
C ARG A 116 -15.68 3.86 8.73
N GLY A 117 -15.19 4.64 7.77
CA GLY A 117 -14.43 5.86 8.03
C GLY A 117 -15.08 6.73 9.11
N LEU A 118 -14.26 7.25 10.02
CA LEU A 118 -14.66 8.25 11.03
C LEU A 118 -15.24 9.47 10.30
N GLY A 119 -16.55 9.48 10.09
CA GLY A 119 -17.24 10.51 9.32
C GLY A 119 -18.72 10.27 9.10
N ALA A 120 -19.19 9.01 9.09
CA ALA A 120 -20.61 8.74 8.84
C ALA A 120 -21.55 8.94 10.06
N ASP A 121 -21.02 8.95 11.29
CA ASP A 121 -21.85 9.10 12.50
C ASP A 121 -21.97 10.53 13.03
N ARG A 122 -21.01 11.43 12.75
CA ARG A 122 -21.15 12.84 13.14
C ARG A 122 -22.24 13.59 12.37
N GLN A 123 -22.63 13.08 11.21
CA GLN A 123 -23.69 13.68 10.41
C GLN A 123 -25.09 13.22 10.86
N ARG A 124 -25.20 12.15 11.65
CA ARG A 124 -26.49 11.62 12.13
C ARG A 124 -26.95 12.25 13.45
N THR A 125 -26.06 12.88 14.21
CA THR A 125 -26.41 13.62 15.44
C THR A 125 -26.70 15.11 15.24
N GLY A 126 -26.58 15.63 14.01
CA GLY A 126 -26.93 17.03 13.69
C GLY A 126 -28.43 17.29 13.48
N ALA A 127 -29.27 16.26 13.53
CA ALA A 127 -30.71 16.38 13.36
C ALA A 127 -31.47 15.99 14.64
N ARG A 128 -31.43 16.86 15.66
CA ARG A 128 -32.47 16.89 16.71
C ARG A 128 -32.61 18.27 17.37
N ARG A 129 -33.33 19.14 16.67
CA ARG A 129 -34.49 19.94 17.11
C ARG A 129 -34.58 20.38 18.60
N THR A 130 -34.64 21.68 18.80
CA THR A 130 -35.55 22.42 19.72
C THR A 130 -35.69 23.83 19.10
N ASP A 131 -36.77 24.04 18.34
CA ASP A 131 -37.90 24.94 18.68
C ASP A 131 -37.50 26.41 18.69
#